data_AF-A0A967ETJ7-F1
#
_entry.id   AF-A0A967ETJ7-F1
#
_cell.length_a   1.000
_cell.length_b   1.000
_cell.length_c   1.000
_cell.angle_alpha   90.00
_cell.angle_beta   90.00
_cell.angle_gamma   90.00
#
_symmetry.space_group_name_H-M   'P 1'
#
loop_
_entity.id
_entity.type
_entity.pdbx_description
1 polymer ?
#
loop_
_entity_poly.entity_id
_entity_poly.type
_entity_poly.pdbx_seq_one_letter_code
_entity_poly.pdbx_strand_id
1 'polypeptide(L)'
;AGLQGSVGIGHTRYSTTGSSTWDNAQPSFRGLGERSIALGHNGNLINTVELAARLGSAPGSTDSELMTEAIAQKILRDPGVSLADAIAEAMPEFEGAYTLVVMDETTVAAARDPHGFRPLSLGRLPTGGHVVASETAALDIVGADFVRDVEPGEIVVLTDAGVESRFPMEPADSRLCVFEYVYFARPDSVVAGQNVHGARVAMGIRLAEESPAEADVVVPIPESGIPAAQGFAAASGIPYRDGLVKNRYVGRTFIEPEQIVRDRGIRMKLNPIRETLDGRRVILVDDSIVRGSTTRKLVELVRGAGATEVHLRVSSPPYRWPCYYGMDTSDRSSLLAAHRSEEEIGDFLEVDSLGYLSLDGLLDSLPHANQSFCTACLSGDYPTAIGNHKFVREET
;
A
#
# COMPACT_ATOMS: atom_id res chain seq x y z
N ALA A 1 -6.76 -20.74 25.66
CA ALA A 1 -8.07 -20.07 25.73
C ALA A 1 -8.16 -19.13 24.54
N GLY A 2 -9.30 -19.06 23.84
CA GLY A 2 -9.49 -18.09 22.76
C GLY A 2 -9.65 -16.66 23.29
N LEU A 3 -9.46 -15.66 22.44
CA LEU A 3 -9.87 -14.27 22.72
C LEU A 3 -11.41 -14.23 22.76
N GLN A 4 -11.98 -13.76 23.87
CA GLN A 4 -13.43 -13.70 24.10
C GLN A 4 -13.88 -12.24 24.11
N GLY A 5 -15.07 -11.96 23.56
CA GLY A 5 -15.65 -10.62 23.52
C GLY A 5 -16.66 -10.46 22.39
N SER A 6 -17.44 -9.38 22.43
CA SER A 6 -18.37 -8.97 21.36
C SER A 6 -17.79 -7.89 20.44
N VAL A 7 -16.68 -7.27 20.83
CA VAL A 7 -15.93 -6.28 20.06
C VAL A 7 -14.48 -6.71 19.91
N GLY A 8 -13.82 -6.28 18.84
CA GLY A 8 -12.42 -6.60 18.60
C GLY A 8 -11.85 -5.83 17.42
N ILE A 9 -10.54 -5.56 17.49
CA ILE A 9 -9.75 -5.01 16.39
C ILE A 9 -8.57 -5.94 16.11
N GLY A 10 -8.04 -5.87 14.89
CA GLY A 10 -6.86 -6.62 14.48
C GLY A 10 -5.97 -5.78 13.57
N HIS A 11 -4.68 -6.10 13.54
CA HIS A 11 -3.72 -5.40 12.71
C HIS A 11 -2.71 -6.37 12.10
N THR A 12 -2.35 -6.14 10.84
CA THR A 12 -1.27 -6.85 10.14
C THR A 12 -0.21 -5.84 9.73
N ARG A 13 1.00 -5.97 10.29
CA ARG A 13 2.07 -4.98 10.10
C ARG A 13 2.94 -5.29 8.88
N TYR A 14 3.08 -4.30 8.00
CA TYR A 14 4.24 -4.17 7.13
C TYR A 14 5.28 -3.29 7.82
N SER A 15 6.54 -3.74 7.92
CA SER A 15 7.61 -2.97 8.58
C SER A 15 8.03 -1.83 7.64
N THR A 16 7.45 -0.64 7.81
CA THR A 16 7.78 0.56 7.02
C THR A 16 9.01 1.24 7.59
N THR A 17 8.91 1.68 8.84
CA THR A 17 9.98 2.20 9.68
C THR A 17 10.05 1.41 10.98
N GLY A 18 11.24 1.42 11.58
CA GLY A 18 11.53 0.58 12.73
C GLY A 18 11.82 -0.88 12.37
N SER A 19 12.36 -1.60 13.34
CA SER A 19 12.70 -3.00 13.19
C SER A 19 11.44 -3.89 13.18
N SER A 20 11.54 -5.06 12.54
CA SER A 20 10.50 -6.10 12.60
C SER A 20 10.57 -6.86 13.92
N THR A 21 10.35 -6.15 15.03
CA THR A 21 10.29 -6.67 16.40
C THR A 21 8.85 -6.83 16.87
N TRP A 22 8.67 -7.69 17.86
CA TRP A 22 7.37 -7.87 18.53
C TRP A 22 6.90 -6.60 19.22
N ASP A 23 7.82 -5.80 19.75
CA ASP A 23 7.50 -4.56 20.46
C ASP A 23 6.80 -3.53 19.57
N ASN A 24 7.05 -3.59 18.26
CA ASN A 24 6.43 -2.73 17.26
C ASN A 24 5.13 -3.33 16.67
N ALA A 25 4.65 -4.46 17.18
CA ALA A 25 3.39 -5.05 16.73
C ALA A 25 2.21 -4.30 17.34
N GLN A 26 1.16 -4.15 16.54
CA GLN A 26 -0.10 -3.53 16.94
C GLN A 26 -1.19 -4.60 17.10
N PRO A 27 -2.30 -4.32 17.81
CA PRO A 27 -2.73 -3.02 18.34
C PRO A 27 -1.85 -2.44 19.45
N SER A 28 -1.63 -1.12 19.42
CA SER A 28 -1.06 -0.37 20.55
C SER A 28 -2.10 -0.29 21.67
N PHE A 29 -1.71 -0.51 22.93
CA PHE A 29 -2.63 -0.64 24.06
C PHE A 29 -2.27 0.31 25.21
N ARG A 30 -3.29 0.91 25.83
CA ARG A 30 -3.13 1.76 27.01
C ARG A 30 -4.24 1.52 28.04
N GLY A 31 -3.84 1.21 29.28
CA GLY A 31 -4.74 1.18 30.44
C GLY A 31 -4.92 2.56 31.07
N LEU A 32 -6.17 2.92 31.38
CA LEU A 32 -6.62 4.24 31.84
C LEU A 32 -7.45 4.12 33.13
N GLY A 33 -6.96 3.31 34.09
CA GLY A 33 -7.70 2.99 35.30
C GLY A 33 -8.75 1.90 35.05
N GLU A 34 -10.03 2.27 35.13
CA GLU A 34 -11.16 1.36 34.87
C GLU A 34 -11.50 1.22 33.37
N ARG A 35 -10.88 2.06 32.52
CA ARG A 35 -10.99 2.01 31.07
C ARG A 35 -9.67 1.61 30.43
N SER A 36 -9.73 1.20 29.18
CA SER A 36 -8.58 0.86 28.36
C SER A 36 -8.89 1.15 26.91
N ILE A 37 -7.86 1.44 26.13
CA ILE A 37 -7.99 1.58 24.68
C ILE A 37 -6.96 0.73 23.97
N ALA A 38 -7.35 0.20 22.81
CA ALA A 38 -6.48 -0.43 21.85
C ALA A 38 -6.63 0.26 20.50
N LEU A 39 -5.52 0.47 19.79
CA LEU A 39 -5.47 1.20 18.52
C LEU A 39 -4.68 0.42 17.46
N GLY A 40 -5.30 0.20 16.31
CA GLY A 40 -4.67 -0.24 15.08
C GLY A 40 -4.58 0.91 14.08
N HIS A 41 -3.47 1.01 13.36
CA HIS A 41 -3.13 2.13 12.50
C HIS A 41 -2.53 1.65 11.16
N ASN A 42 -3.07 2.15 10.06
CA ASN A 42 -2.47 2.07 8.73
C ASN A 42 -2.16 3.48 8.21
N GLY A 43 -0.89 3.78 8.00
CA GLY A 43 -0.44 5.12 7.59
C GLY A 43 0.97 5.42 8.07
N ASN A 44 1.28 6.72 8.16
CA ASN A 44 2.51 7.23 8.75
C ASN A 44 2.31 8.71 9.10
N LEU A 45 2.64 9.07 10.35
CA LEU A 45 2.68 10.47 10.77
C LEU A 45 4.01 11.13 10.37
N ILE A 46 3.92 12.38 9.92
CA ILE A 46 5.10 13.18 9.52
C ILE A 46 5.61 14.08 10.65
N ASN A 47 4.80 14.30 11.68
CA ASN A 47 5.10 15.18 12.82
C ASN A 47 5.38 14.41 14.13
N THR A 48 5.89 13.17 14.05
CA THR A 48 6.08 12.29 15.22
C THR A 48 7.01 12.89 16.28
N VAL A 49 8.02 13.65 15.88
CA VAL A 49 8.95 14.33 16.81
C VAL A 49 8.24 15.41 17.61
N GLU A 50 7.50 16.30 16.92
CA GLU A 50 6.77 17.37 17.56
C GLU A 50 5.66 16.80 18.46
N LEU A 51 4.97 15.76 17.98
CA LEU A 51 3.95 15.05 18.74
C LEU A 51 4.52 14.40 20.01
N ALA A 52 5.65 13.68 19.91
CA ALA A 52 6.31 13.08 21.06
C ALA A 52 6.74 14.13 22.11
N ALA A 53 7.32 15.25 21.66
CA ALA A 53 7.71 16.33 22.55
C ALA A 53 6.50 16.97 23.26
N ARG A 54 5.38 17.17 22.54
CA ARG A 54 4.14 17.71 23.11
C ARG A 54 3.50 16.76 24.13
N LEU A 55 3.52 15.46 23.85
CA LEU A 55 2.94 14.44 24.73
C LEU A 55 3.84 14.09 25.93
N GLY A 56 5.11 14.51 25.92
CA GLY A 56 6.10 14.09 26.91
C GLY A 56 6.47 12.61 26.79
N SER A 57 6.34 12.04 25.59
CA SER A 57 6.61 10.63 25.31
C SER A 57 8.12 10.36 25.21
N ALA A 58 8.51 9.10 25.40
CA ALA A 58 9.90 8.70 25.29
C ALA A 58 10.42 8.88 23.86
N PRO A 59 11.70 9.25 23.68
CA PRO A 59 12.35 9.18 22.37
C PRO A 59 12.20 7.78 21.76
N GLY A 60 11.86 7.73 20.48
CA GLY A 60 11.65 6.46 19.76
C GLY A 60 10.28 5.80 19.95
N SER A 61 9.29 6.53 20.48
CA SER A 61 7.90 6.07 20.44
C SER A 61 7.40 6.02 18.99
N THR A 62 6.71 4.94 18.63
CA THR A 62 6.10 4.77 17.32
C THR A 62 4.93 5.73 17.11
N ASP A 63 4.59 6.02 15.85
CA ASP A 63 3.41 6.84 15.51
C ASP A 63 2.12 6.32 16.18
N SER A 64 1.96 5.01 16.26
CA SER A 64 0.80 4.32 16.79
C SER A 64 0.71 4.46 18.30
N GLU A 65 1.85 4.37 19.00
CA GLU A 65 1.93 4.65 20.45
C GLU A 65 1.64 6.12 20.75
N LEU A 66 2.19 7.05 19.93
CA LEU A 66 1.95 8.47 20.09
C LEU A 66 0.47 8.83 19.88
N MET A 67 -0.19 8.27 18.85
CA MET A 67 -1.62 8.46 18.64
C MET A 67 -2.46 7.85 19.77
N THR A 68 -2.06 6.67 20.28
CA THR A 68 -2.73 6.03 21.42
C THR A 68 -2.61 6.90 22.67
N GLU A 69 -1.42 7.43 22.96
CA GLU A 69 -1.17 8.30 24.11
C GLU A 69 -1.92 9.64 23.97
N ALA A 70 -1.98 10.24 22.78
CA ALA A 70 -2.74 11.45 22.54
C ALA A 70 -4.24 11.28 22.85
N ILE A 71 -4.85 10.19 22.40
CA ILE A 71 -6.25 9.85 22.69
C ILE A 71 -6.43 9.55 24.19
N ALA A 72 -5.51 8.78 24.78
CA ALA A 72 -5.51 8.47 26.21
C ALA A 72 -5.47 9.72 27.09
N GLN A 73 -4.67 10.73 26.74
CA GLN A 73 -4.61 11.98 27.50
C GLN A 73 -5.94 12.76 27.45
N LYS A 74 -6.72 12.65 26.36
CA LYS A 74 -8.08 13.25 26.32
C LYS A 74 -9.01 12.55 27.32
N ILE A 75 -8.98 11.22 27.33
CA ILE A 75 -9.78 10.40 28.25
C ILE A 75 -9.36 10.61 29.72
N LEU A 76 -8.07 10.73 30.01
CA LEU A 76 -7.58 10.99 31.37
C LEU A 76 -7.96 12.38 31.87
N ARG A 77 -8.01 13.37 30.97
CA ARG A 77 -8.41 14.74 31.29
C ARG A 77 -9.91 14.85 31.58
N ASP A 78 -10.74 14.12 30.84
CA ASP A 78 -12.17 14.00 31.07
C ASP A 78 -12.60 12.53 31.03
N PRO A 79 -12.66 11.84 32.19
CA PRO A 79 -13.04 10.43 32.25
C PRO A 79 -14.44 10.11 31.68
N GLY A 80 -15.31 11.12 31.59
CA GLY A 80 -16.66 11.00 31.03
C GLY A 80 -16.73 11.15 29.51
N VAL A 81 -15.63 11.52 28.84
CA VAL A 81 -15.59 11.72 27.39
C VAL A 81 -15.85 10.41 26.66
N SER A 82 -16.64 10.49 25.59
CA SER A 82 -16.85 9.34 24.70
C SER A 82 -15.56 9.02 23.93
N LEU A 83 -15.37 7.76 23.51
CA LEU A 83 -14.21 7.39 22.70
C LEU A 83 -14.14 8.20 21.40
N ALA A 84 -15.30 8.43 20.77
CA ALA A 84 -15.39 9.21 19.54
C ALA A 84 -14.98 10.67 19.74
N ASP A 85 -15.39 11.29 20.85
CA ASP A 85 -15.00 12.68 21.18
C ASP A 85 -13.51 12.78 21.53
N ALA A 86 -12.95 11.79 22.24
CA ALA A 86 -11.51 11.74 22.50
C ALA A 86 -10.68 11.62 21.21
N ILE A 87 -11.14 10.80 20.25
CA ILE A 87 -10.52 10.70 18.91
C ILE A 87 -10.65 12.04 18.19
N ALA A 88 -11.85 12.64 18.16
CA ALA A 88 -12.11 13.92 17.52
C ALA A 88 -11.22 15.05 18.06
N GLU A 89 -11.00 15.10 19.38
CA GLU A 89 -10.12 16.08 20.01
C GLU A 89 -8.63 15.84 19.74
N ALA A 90 -8.23 14.60 19.46
CA ALA A 90 -6.83 14.24 19.18
C ALA A 90 -6.49 14.34 17.69
N MET A 91 -7.42 14.10 16.77
CA MET A 91 -7.17 14.11 15.33
C MET A 91 -6.46 15.37 14.79
N PRO A 92 -6.76 16.60 15.25
CA PRO A 92 -6.06 17.81 14.82
C PRO A 92 -4.55 17.83 15.15
N GLU A 93 -4.10 16.95 16.04
CA GLU A 93 -2.71 16.82 16.44
C GLU A 93 -1.88 15.93 15.50
N PHE A 94 -2.55 15.19 14.60
CA PHE A 94 -1.95 14.18 13.74
C PHE A 94 -1.75 14.74 12.33
N GLU A 95 -0.49 14.85 11.90
CA GLU A 95 -0.16 15.26 10.53
C GLU A 95 0.41 14.08 9.75
N GLY A 96 -0.08 13.86 8.54
CA GLY A 96 0.34 12.76 7.67
C GLY A 96 -0.83 11.93 7.20
N ALA A 97 -0.60 10.63 7.02
CA ALA A 97 -1.62 9.68 6.60
C ALA A 97 -1.99 8.77 7.76
N TYR A 98 -3.28 8.55 7.98
CA TYR A 98 -3.74 7.57 8.95
C TYR A 98 -5.14 7.06 8.65
N THR A 99 -5.31 5.77 8.84
CA THR A 99 -6.58 5.10 9.04
C THR A 99 -6.47 4.35 10.36
N LEU A 100 -7.39 4.64 11.27
CA LEU A 100 -7.38 4.14 12.64
C LEU A 100 -8.58 3.23 12.87
N VAL A 101 -8.35 2.17 13.62
CA VAL A 101 -9.40 1.44 14.35
C VAL A 101 -9.05 1.50 15.82
N VAL A 102 -9.95 2.03 16.64
CA VAL A 102 -9.76 2.22 18.07
C VAL A 102 -10.90 1.55 18.79
N MET A 103 -10.60 0.75 19.81
CA MET A 103 -11.63 0.16 20.65
C MET A 103 -11.39 0.46 22.12
N ASP A 104 -12.49 0.55 22.86
CA ASP A 104 -12.51 0.41 24.32
C ASP A 104 -13.25 -0.90 24.70
N GLU A 105 -13.68 -1.02 25.95
CA GLU A 105 -14.37 -2.22 26.45
C GLU A 105 -15.65 -2.57 25.69
N THR A 106 -16.30 -1.59 25.05
CA THR A 106 -17.67 -1.72 24.52
C THR A 106 -17.84 -1.18 23.11
N THR A 107 -16.95 -0.29 22.67
CA THR A 107 -17.11 0.47 21.42
C THR A 107 -15.93 0.21 20.49
N VAL A 108 -16.21 0.12 19.19
CA VAL A 108 -15.19 0.25 18.14
C VAL A 108 -15.48 1.52 17.35
N ALA A 109 -14.50 2.40 17.26
CA ALA A 109 -14.52 3.56 16.38
C ALA A 109 -13.44 3.40 15.32
N ALA A 110 -13.67 3.96 14.13
CA ALA A 110 -12.66 4.04 13.09
C ALA A 110 -12.59 5.46 12.56
N ALA A 111 -11.40 5.92 12.23
CA ALA A 111 -11.16 7.28 11.77
C ALA A 111 -10.26 7.28 10.55
N ARG A 112 -10.51 8.21 9.63
CA ARG A 112 -9.70 8.41 8.43
C ARG A 112 -9.15 9.83 8.42
N ASP A 113 -7.89 10.01 8.04
CA ASP A 113 -7.27 11.33 7.94
C ASP A 113 -8.04 12.26 6.97
N PRO A 114 -7.93 13.60 7.13
CA PRO A 114 -8.68 14.56 6.31
C PRO A 114 -8.47 14.45 4.80
N HIS A 115 -7.30 13.96 4.36
CA HIS A 115 -7.01 13.74 2.95
C HIS A 115 -7.45 12.35 2.47
N GLY A 116 -7.69 11.41 3.37
CA GLY A 116 -8.06 10.04 3.05
C GLY A 116 -6.95 9.29 2.31
N PHE A 117 -5.69 9.43 2.72
CA PHE A 117 -4.56 8.79 2.05
C PHE A 117 -4.68 7.27 1.96
N ARG A 118 -5.17 6.64 3.03
CA ARG A 118 -5.31 5.19 3.15
C ARG A 118 -6.77 4.76 3.09
N PRO A 119 -7.06 3.58 2.50
CA PRO A 119 -8.43 3.10 2.36
C PRO A 119 -8.99 2.57 3.68
N LEU A 120 -10.30 2.72 3.85
CA LEU A 120 -11.08 2.17 4.96
C LEU A 120 -12.51 1.94 4.47
N SER A 121 -12.97 0.69 4.52
CA SER A 121 -14.28 0.26 4.07
C SER A 121 -15.15 -0.17 5.25
N LEU A 122 -16.41 0.25 5.23
CA LEU A 122 -17.44 -0.15 6.19
C LEU A 122 -18.30 -1.27 5.61
N GLY A 123 -18.51 -2.31 6.40
CA GLY A 123 -19.38 -3.44 6.08
C GLY A 123 -20.40 -3.73 7.17
N ARG A 124 -21.46 -4.45 6.80
CA ARG A 124 -22.50 -4.92 7.70
C ARG A 124 -22.52 -6.45 7.73
N LEU A 125 -22.42 -7.02 8.92
CA LEU A 125 -22.50 -8.46 9.11
C LEU A 125 -23.96 -8.94 8.97
N PRO A 126 -24.19 -10.15 8.44
CA PRO A 126 -25.53 -10.74 8.34
C PRO A 126 -26.23 -10.91 9.70
N THR A 127 -25.43 -11.01 10.77
CA THR A 127 -25.89 -11.12 12.15
C THR A 127 -26.34 -9.80 12.76
N GLY A 128 -26.20 -8.68 12.04
CA GLY A 128 -26.62 -7.34 12.47
C GLY A 128 -25.50 -6.43 12.97
N GLY A 129 -24.29 -6.97 13.19
CA GLY A 129 -23.11 -6.18 13.57
C GLY A 129 -22.49 -5.40 12.41
N HIS A 130 -21.48 -4.59 12.72
CA HIS A 130 -20.72 -3.82 11.73
C HIS A 130 -19.24 -4.20 11.79
N VAL A 131 -18.54 -4.02 10.67
CA VAL A 131 -17.12 -4.29 10.55
C VAL A 131 -16.48 -3.20 9.71
N VAL A 132 -15.24 -2.84 10.02
CA VAL A 132 -14.41 -1.97 9.21
C VAL A 132 -13.13 -2.70 8.82
N ALA A 133 -12.62 -2.44 7.63
CA ALA A 133 -11.38 -3.04 7.16
C ALA A 133 -10.68 -2.10 6.16
N SER A 134 -9.36 -2.22 6.01
CA SER A 134 -8.62 -1.44 5.01
C SER A 134 -9.10 -1.71 3.57
N GLU A 135 -9.63 -2.90 3.30
CA GLU A 135 -10.04 -3.34 1.96
C GLU A 135 -11.32 -4.18 2.00
N THR A 136 -12.16 -4.07 0.97
CA THR A 136 -13.41 -4.83 0.85
C THR A 136 -13.20 -6.34 0.79
N ALA A 137 -12.05 -6.81 0.30
CA ALA A 137 -11.74 -8.24 0.28
C ALA A 137 -11.75 -8.89 1.67
N ALA A 138 -11.54 -8.11 2.75
CA ALA A 138 -11.68 -8.61 4.12
C ALA A 138 -13.15 -8.76 4.53
N LEU A 139 -14.04 -7.89 4.04
CA LEU A 139 -15.48 -7.94 4.28
C LEU A 139 -16.07 -9.23 3.67
N ASP A 140 -15.67 -9.56 2.44
CA ASP A 140 -16.12 -10.76 1.73
C ASP A 140 -15.79 -12.05 2.52
N ILE A 141 -14.60 -12.11 3.12
CA ILE A 141 -14.14 -13.28 3.89
C ILE A 141 -14.99 -13.52 5.14
N VAL A 142 -15.45 -12.44 5.79
CA VAL A 142 -16.32 -12.53 6.98
C VAL A 142 -17.81 -12.54 6.61
N GLY A 143 -18.13 -12.50 5.31
CA GLY A 143 -19.50 -12.48 4.79
C GLY A 143 -20.25 -11.18 5.06
N ALA A 144 -19.54 -10.07 5.26
CA ALA A 144 -20.15 -8.76 5.46
C ALA A 144 -20.51 -8.11 4.12
N ASP A 145 -21.71 -7.53 4.04
CA ASP A 145 -22.11 -6.72 2.89
C ASP A 145 -21.37 -5.38 2.95
N PHE A 146 -20.71 -4.99 1.85
CA PHE A 146 -20.12 -3.66 1.73
C PHE A 146 -21.20 -2.57 1.80
N VAL A 147 -21.00 -1.58 2.65
CA VAL A 147 -21.91 -0.44 2.83
C VAL A 147 -21.41 0.78 2.05
N ARG A 148 -20.19 1.24 2.37
CA ARG A 148 -19.49 2.35 1.71
C ARG A 148 -18.04 2.44 2.20
N ASP A 149 -17.23 3.24 1.52
CA ASP A 149 -15.97 3.71 2.08
C ASP A 149 -16.21 4.71 3.23
N VAL A 150 -15.33 4.70 4.23
CA VAL A 150 -15.26 5.75 5.25
C VAL A 150 -14.65 7.00 4.60
N GLU A 151 -15.31 8.13 4.77
CA GLU A 151 -14.97 9.38 4.09
C GLU A 151 -13.70 10.03 4.67
N PRO A 152 -12.95 10.81 3.88
CA PRO A 152 -11.83 11.60 4.41
C PRO A 152 -12.26 12.50 5.58
N GLY A 153 -11.52 12.45 6.70
CA GLY A 153 -11.84 13.19 7.93
C GLY A 153 -12.99 12.62 8.75
N GLU A 154 -13.59 11.50 8.35
CA GLU A 154 -14.70 10.88 9.06
C GLU A 154 -14.23 10.03 10.24
N ILE A 155 -14.96 10.12 11.36
CA ILE A 155 -15.00 9.12 12.42
C ILE A 155 -16.31 8.34 12.29
N VAL A 156 -16.23 7.01 12.15
CA VAL A 156 -17.38 6.10 12.26
C VAL A 156 -17.35 5.38 13.60
N VAL A 157 -18.46 5.39 14.32
CA VAL A 157 -18.62 4.68 15.60
C VAL A 157 -19.56 3.50 15.38
N LEU A 158 -19.08 2.29 15.66
CA LEU A 158 -19.85 1.07 15.53
C LEU A 158 -20.58 0.82 16.86
N THR A 159 -21.89 0.96 16.86
CA THR A 159 -22.75 0.75 18.03
C THR A 159 -23.78 -0.35 17.78
N ASP A 160 -24.40 -0.85 18.85
CA ASP A 160 -25.51 -1.82 18.75
C ASP A 160 -26.72 -1.24 17.99
N ALA A 161 -26.90 0.09 18.00
CA ALA A 161 -28.00 0.77 17.31
C ALA A 161 -27.72 1.03 15.82
N GLY A 162 -26.47 0.93 15.37
CA GLY A 162 -26.03 1.28 14.02
C GLY A 162 -24.67 1.97 13.99
N VAL A 163 -24.39 2.62 12.85
CA VAL A 163 -23.17 3.42 12.65
C VAL A 163 -23.48 4.89 12.81
N GLU A 164 -22.70 5.58 13.65
CA GLU A 164 -22.72 7.03 13.78
C GLU A 164 -21.50 7.64 13.08
N SER A 165 -21.72 8.70 12.29
CA SER A 165 -20.66 9.42 11.57
C SER A 165 -20.41 10.80 12.18
N ARG A 166 -19.14 11.17 12.34
CA ARG A 166 -18.72 12.50 12.81
C ARG A 166 -17.60 13.04 11.91
N PHE A 167 -17.60 14.35 11.67
CA PHE A 167 -16.59 15.06 10.90
C PHE A 167 -16.01 16.20 11.75
N PRO A 168 -15.01 15.92 12.60
CA PRO A 168 -14.51 16.89 13.57
C PRO A 168 -13.48 17.87 12.98
N MET A 169 -13.06 17.67 11.74
CA MET A 169 -12.06 18.48 11.05
C MET A 169 -12.69 19.17 9.84
N GLU A 170 -12.10 20.31 9.46
CA GLU A 170 -12.46 20.97 8.19
C GLU A 170 -12.17 20.05 6.99
N PRO A 171 -13.04 20.03 5.98
CA PRO A 171 -12.80 19.25 4.77
C PRO A 171 -11.47 19.62 4.11
N ALA A 172 -10.71 18.61 3.68
CA ALA A 172 -9.50 18.78 2.90
C ALA A 172 -9.65 18.10 1.52
N ASP A 173 -8.79 18.49 0.57
CA ASP A 173 -8.74 17.84 -0.73
C ASP A 173 -8.38 16.36 -0.56
N SER A 174 -9.16 15.46 -1.16
CA SER A 174 -8.87 14.03 -1.10
C SER A 174 -7.55 13.71 -1.82
N ARG A 175 -6.73 12.83 -1.26
CA ARG A 175 -5.41 12.44 -1.79
C ARG A 175 -5.17 10.94 -1.58
N LEU A 176 -6.13 10.11 -1.99
CA LEU A 176 -6.01 8.65 -1.91
C LEU A 176 -4.72 8.18 -2.57
N CYS A 177 -4.00 7.25 -1.94
CA CYS A 177 -2.76 6.74 -2.49
C CYS A 177 -3.01 6.00 -3.82
N VAL A 178 -2.50 6.55 -4.94
CA VAL A 178 -2.65 5.90 -6.26
C VAL A 178 -1.98 4.53 -6.31
N PHE A 179 -0.98 4.30 -5.44
CA PHE A 179 -0.26 3.03 -5.35
C PHE A 179 -1.09 1.88 -4.76
N GLU A 180 -2.24 2.15 -4.15
CA GLU A 180 -3.23 1.12 -3.82
C GLU A 180 -3.69 0.40 -5.11
N TYR A 181 -3.96 1.17 -6.17
CA TYR A 181 -4.34 0.62 -7.48
C TYR A 181 -3.17 0.02 -8.25
N VAL A 182 -1.99 0.65 -8.20
CA VAL A 182 -0.82 0.13 -8.93
C VAL A 182 -0.38 -1.23 -8.36
N TYR A 183 -0.29 -1.35 -7.04
CA TYR A 183 0.39 -2.49 -6.43
C TYR A 183 -0.25 -3.02 -5.13
N PHE A 184 -0.56 -2.14 -4.19
CA PHE A 184 -0.68 -2.53 -2.78
C PHE A 184 -1.99 -3.27 -2.46
N ALA A 185 -3.12 -2.76 -2.93
CA ALA A 185 -4.42 -3.37 -2.68
C ALA A 185 -4.56 -4.68 -3.47
N ARG A 186 -5.37 -5.59 -2.95
CA ARG A 186 -5.68 -6.84 -3.63
C ARG A 186 -6.54 -6.57 -4.89
N PRO A 187 -6.35 -7.34 -5.97
CA PRO A 187 -7.12 -7.16 -7.20
C PRO A 187 -8.65 -7.30 -7.04
N ASP A 188 -9.10 -8.10 -6.06
CA ASP A 188 -10.51 -8.33 -5.77
C ASP A 188 -11.15 -7.23 -4.90
N SER A 189 -10.38 -6.25 -4.43
CA SER A 189 -10.90 -5.12 -3.67
C SER A 189 -11.55 -4.05 -4.56
N VAL A 190 -12.55 -3.38 -4.01
CA VAL A 190 -13.11 -2.12 -4.52
C VAL A 190 -12.66 -1.03 -3.56
N VAL A 191 -11.91 -0.05 -4.05
CA VAL A 191 -11.46 1.09 -3.27
C VAL A 191 -12.12 2.31 -3.88
N ALA A 192 -12.72 3.20 -3.10
CA ALA A 192 -13.29 4.47 -3.60
C ALA A 192 -14.18 4.28 -4.86
N GLY A 193 -15.00 3.21 -4.89
CA GLY A 193 -15.87 2.88 -6.02
C GLY A 193 -15.21 2.22 -7.25
N GLN A 194 -13.89 2.08 -7.30
CA GLN A 194 -13.15 1.48 -8.42
C GLN A 194 -12.61 0.10 -8.04
N ASN A 195 -12.90 -0.93 -8.85
CA ASN A 195 -12.28 -2.24 -8.70
C ASN A 195 -10.80 -2.19 -9.12
N VAL A 196 -9.93 -2.77 -8.28
CA VAL A 196 -8.47 -2.75 -8.45
C VAL A 196 -8.02 -3.58 -9.64
N HIS A 197 -8.58 -4.78 -9.85
CA HIS A 197 -8.24 -5.60 -11.03
C HIS A 197 -8.58 -4.89 -12.33
N GLY A 198 -9.80 -4.36 -12.45
CA GLY A 198 -10.26 -3.61 -13.63
C GLY A 198 -9.40 -2.38 -13.91
N ALA A 199 -9.00 -1.64 -12.87
CA ALA A 199 -8.07 -0.53 -12.99
C ALA A 199 -6.72 -0.97 -13.59
N ARG A 200 -6.13 -2.05 -13.07
CA ARG A 200 -4.84 -2.58 -13.58
C ARG A 200 -4.95 -3.10 -15.02
N VAL A 201 -6.08 -3.67 -15.42
CA VAL A 201 -6.35 -4.03 -16.83
C VAL A 201 -6.38 -2.77 -17.71
N ALA A 202 -7.07 -1.71 -17.27
CA ALA A 202 -7.12 -0.43 -17.99
C ALA A 202 -5.72 0.22 -18.13
N MET A 203 -4.90 0.17 -17.08
CA MET A 203 -3.50 0.60 -17.12
C MET A 203 -2.72 -0.16 -18.22
N GLY A 204 -2.92 -1.47 -18.32
CA GLY A 204 -2.32 -2.30 -19.35
C GLY A 204 -2.74 -1.95 -20.77
N ILE A 205 -4.04 -1.66 -20.98
CA ILE A 205 -4.57 -1.23 -22.28
C ILE A 205 -3.90 0.07 -22.72
N ARG A 206 -3.87 1.08 -21.85
CA ARG A 206 -3.25 2.37 -22.16
C ARG A 206 -1.74 2.27 -22.37
N LEU A 207 -1.06 1.43 -21.59
CA LEU A 207 0.36 1.18 -21.77
C LEU A 207 0.68 0.61 -23.15
N ALA A 208 -0.20 -0.22 -23.73
CA ALA A 208 -0.03 -0.71 -25.09
C ALA A 208 -0.23 0.38 -26.16
N GLU A 209 -1.10 1.36 -25.90
CA GLU A 209 -1.35 2.50 -26.77
C GLU A 209 -0.20 3.51 -26.71
N GLU A 210 0.29 3.83 -25.51
CA GLU A 210 1.36 4.81 -25.27
C GLU A 210 2.75 4.28 -25.62
N SER A 211 3.00 3.00 -25.38
CA SER A 211 4.31 2.37 -25.53
C SER A 211 4.19 0.99 -26.19
N PRO A 212 3.82 0.91 -27.48
CA PRO A 212 3.77 -0.37 -28.19
C PRO A 212 5.17 -0.99 -28.34
N ALA A 213 5.21 -2.29 -28.65
CA ALA A 213 6.41 -2.98 -29.11
C ALA A 213 6.01 -4.09 -30.08
N GLU A 214 6.81 -4.32 -31.13
CA GLU A 214 6.64 -5.48 -31.99
C GLU A 214 7.30 -6.70 -31.33
N ALA A 215 6.49 -7.65 -30.88
CA ALA A 215 6.97 -8.84 -30.19
C ALA A 215 6.06 -10.04 -30.46
N ASP A 216 6.46 -11.22 -29.99
CA ASP A 216 5.77 -12.47 -30.30
C ASP A 216 4.88 -12.93 -29.13
N VAL A 217 5.13 -12.45 -27.91
CA VAL A 217 4.41 -12.85 -26.70
C VAL A 217 4.42 -11.77 -25.62
N VAL A 218 3.30 -11.59 -24.92
CA VAL A 218 3.19 -10.79 -23.69
C VAL A 218 3.27 -11.73 -22.49
N VAL A 219 4.18 -11.44 -21.58
CA VAL A 219 4.46 -12.23 -20.37
C VAL A 219 4.38 -11.34 -19.14
N PRO A 220 3.53 -11.66 -18.14
CA PRO A 220 3.52 -10.92 -16.88
C PRO A 220 4.70 -11.29 -15.99
N ILE A 221 5.11 -10.36 -15.13
CA ILE A 221 5.83 -10.68 -13.90
C ILE A 221 4.79 -10.99 -12.81
N PRO A 222 4.64 -12.26 -12.37
CA PRO A 222 3.58 -12.63 -11.45
C PRO A 222 3.92 -12.22 -10.00
N GLU A 223 2.93 -11.87 -9.18
CA GLU A 223 1.48 -11.93 -9.46
C GLU A 223 0.90 -10.57 -9.89
N SER A 224 1.54 -9.47 -9.49
CA SER A 224 1.00 -8.11 -9.61
C SER A 224 0.90 -7.61 -11.05
N GLY A 225 1.83 -8.01 -11.93
CA GLY A 225 1.81 -7.63 -13.35
C GLY A 225 0.76 -8.35 -14.20
N ILE A 226 0.07 -9.37 -13.66
CA ILE A 226 -0.89 -10.19 -14.42
C ILE A 226 -2.02 -9.37 -15.06
N PRO A 227 -2.77 -8.52 -14.33
CA PRO A 227 -3.91 -7.82 -14.92
C PRO A 227 -3.47 -6.80 -15.99
N ALA A 228 -2.36 -6.09 -15.76
CA ALA A 228 -1.81 -5.17 -16.74
C ALA A 228 -1.34 -5.90 -18.01
N ALA A 229 -0.71 -7.06 -17.88
CA ALA A 229 -0.32 -7.88 -19.02
C ALA A 229 -1.53 -8.38 -19.83
N GLN A 230 -2.64 -8.73 -19.15
CA GLN A 230 -3.89 -9.10 -19.81
C GLN A 230 -4.46 -7.94 -20.63
N GLY A 231 -4.51 -6.74 -20.04
CA GLY A 231 -4.93 -5.53 -20.75
C GLY A 231 -4.04 -5.17 -21.93
N PHE A 232 -2.72 -5.23 -21.74
CA PHE A 232 -1.74 -4.95 -22.78
C PHE A 232 -1.86 -5.92 -23.95
N ALA A 233 -1.98 -7.22 -23.68
CA ALA A 233 -2.15 -8.25 -24.70
C ALA A 233 -3.46 -8.06 -25.49
N ALA A 234 -4.56 -7.75 -24.79
CA ALA A 234 -5.85 -7.50 -25.42
C ALA A 234 -5.81 -6.29 -26.37
N ALA A 235 -5.15 -5.20 -25.96
CA ALA A 235 -5.05 -3.98 -26.76
C ALA A 235 -4.07 -4.10 -27.94
N SER A 236 -2.92 -4.76 -27.72
CA SER A 236 -1.88 -4.93 -28.75
C SER A 236 -2.19 -6.05 -29.76
N GLY A 237 -3.06 -7.00 -29.41
CA GLY A 237 -3.32 -8.21 -30.20
C GLY A 237 -2.21 -9.27 -30.11
N ILE A 238 -1.15 -9.04 -29.33
CA ILE A 238 -0.05 -9.98 -29.10
C ILE A 238 -0.51 -11.03 -28.08
N PRO A 239 -0.28 -12.34 -28.29
CA PRO A 239 -0.78 -13.37 -27.41
C PRO A 239 -0.18 -13.28 -26.00
N TYR A 240 -1.05 -13.31 -24.99
CA TYR A 240 -0.67 -13.48 -23.58
C TYR A 240 -0.26 -14.93 -23.30
N ARG A 241 0.86 -15.12 -22.60
CA ARG A 241 1.28 -16.43 -22.09
C ARG A 241 1.96 -16.29 -20.74
N ASP A 242 1.79 -17.31 -19.90
CA ASP A 242 2.66 -17.48 -18.75
C ASP A 242 4.06 -17.89 -19.23
N GLY A 243 5.03 -17.00 -18.99
CA GLY A 243 6.45 -17.23 -19.21
C GLY A 243 7.25 -17.39 -17.92
N LEU A 244 6.65 -17.03 -16.78
CA LEU A 244 7.24 -17.08 -15.45
C LEU A 244 6.25 -17.70 -14.47
N VAL A 245 6.75 -18.58 -13.58
CA VAL A 245 5.97 -19.18 -12.51
C VAL A 245 6.53 -18.76 -11.18
N LYS A 246 5.70 -18.16 -10.32
CA LYS A 246 6.06 -17.83 -8.95
C LYS A 246 6.12 -19.09 -8.09
N ASN A 247 7.24 -19.27 -7.41
CA ASN A 247 7.40 -20.35 -6.44
C ASN A 247 6.69 -19.95 -5.14
N ARG A 248 5.49 -20.51 -4.93
CA ARG A 248 4.57 -20.13 -3.83
C ARG A 248 5.07 -20.49 -2.44
N TYR A 249 6.02 -21.43 -2.33
CA TYR A 249 6.46 -22.01 -1.06
C TYR A 249 7.87 -21.58 -0.64
N VAL A 250 8.39 -20.48 -1.20
CA VAL A 250 9.72 -19.96 -0.87
C VAL A 250 9.62 -19.13 0.39
N GLY A 251 9.90 -19.75 1.53
CA GLY A 251 10.07 -19.06 2.80
C GLY A 251 11.36 -18.23 2.85
N ARG A 252 11.51 -17.40 3.89
CA ARG A 252 12.83 -16.86 4.28
C ARG A 252 13.68 -18.06 4.71
N THR A 253 14.64 -18.49 3.89
CA THR A 253 15.54 -19.60 4.22
C THR A 253 16.33 -19.26 5.49
N PHE A 254 16.06 -19.98 6.58
CA PHE A 254 16.64 -19.74 7.91
C PHE A 254 17.91 -20.57 8.20
N ILE A 255 18.28 -21.50 7.33
CA ILE A 255 19.48 -22.33 7.48
C ILE A 255 20.01 -22.59 6.07
N GLU A 256 21.19 -22.07 5.71
CA GLU A 256 22.14 -22.67 4.72
C GLU A 256 23.36 -21.77 4.43
N PRO A 257 24.53 -22.34 4.03
CA PRO A 257 25.85 -21.72 4.19
C PRO A 257 26.15 -20.54 3.27
N GLU A 258 27.01 -19.66 3.78
CA GLU A 258 27.38 -18.36 3.21
C GLU A 258 28.18 -18.46 1.89
N GLN A 259 27.97 -17.46 1.02
CA GLN A 259 28.57 -17.18 -0.30
C GLN A 259 27.92 -17.75 -1.57
N ILE A 260 27.52 -19.03 -1.67
CA ILE A 260 27.00 -19.59 -2.95
C ILE A 260 25.56 -19.12 -3.29
N VAL A 261 24.79 -18.66 -2.30
CA VAL A 261 23.33 -18.46 -2.44
C VAL A 261 22.92 -17.00 -2.80
N ARG A 262 23.82 -16.01 -2.71
CA ARG A 262 23.46 -14.61 -3.05
C ARG A 262 23.05 -14.42 -4.52
N ASP A 263 23.54 -15.30 -5.40
CA ASP A 263 23.25 -15.26 -6.84
C ASP A 263 22.00 -16.05 -7.26
N ARG A 264 21.41 -16.86 -6.37
CA ARG A 264 20.19 -17.65 -6.66
C ARG A 264 18.88 -16.95 -6.30
N GLY A 265 18.94 -15.72 -5.77
CA GLY A 265 17.78 -15.03 -5.20
C GLY A 265 16.52 -14.98 -6.09
N ILE A 266 16.66 -14.61 -7.37
CA ILE A 266 15.50 -14.52 -8.27
C ILE A 266 15.00 -15.90 -8.73
N ARG A 267 15.92 -16.85 -8.99
CA ARG A 267 15.58 -18.23 -9.38
C ARG A 267 14.88 -19.00 -8.27
N MET A 268 15.13 -18.63 -7.02
CA MET A 268 14.35 -19.15 -5.90
C MET A 268 12.91 -18.65 -5.97
N LYS A 269 12.66 -17.40 -6.38
CA LYS A 269 11.31 -16.81 -6.40
C LYS A 269 10.51 -17.13 -7.65
N LEU A 270 11.16 -17.21 -8.80
CA LEU A 270 10.51 -17.32 -10.12
C LEU A 270 11.25 -18.33 -11.00
N ASN A 271 10.50 -19.16 -11.71
CA ASN A 271 11.01 -20.12 -12.68
C ASN A 271 10.52 -19.78 -14.10
N PRO A 272 11.40 -19.72 -15.12
CA PRO A 272 11.00 -19.46 -16.49
C PRO A 272 10.43 -20.71 -17.17
N ILE A 273 9.40 -20.51 -18.00
CA ILE A 273 8.86 -21.54 -18.91
C ILE A 273 9.56 -21.38 -20.26
N ARG A 274 10.63 -22.16 -20.48
CA ARG A 274 11.44 -22.06 -21.71
C ARG A 274 10.63 -22.21 -22.99
N GLU A 275 9.64 -23.10 -23.01
CA GLU A 275 8.77 -23.31 -24.19
C GLU A 275 7.96 -22.06 -24.58
N THR A 276 7.72 -21.15 -23.62
CA THR A 276 7.09 -19.85 -23.87
C THR A 276 8.09 -18.80 -24.36
N LEU A 277 9.37 -18.89 -23.97
CA LEU A 277 10.35 -17.80 -24.11
C LEU A 277 11.41 -18.03 -25.20
N ASP A 278 11.79 -19.29 -25.45
CA ASP A 278 12.92 -19.63 -26.32
C ASP A 278 12.68 -19.22 -27.77
N GLY A 279 13.61 -18.45 -28.33
CA GLY A 279 13.56 -17.94 -29.69
C GLY A 279 12.53 -16.83 -29.94
N ARG A 280 11.93 -16.24 -28.89
CA ARG A 280 10.87 -15.21 -29.02
C ARG A 280 11.31 -13.84 -28.55
N ARG A 281 10.73 -12.80 -29.17
CA ARG A 281 10.71 -11.42 -28.68
C ARG A 281 9.60 -11.31 -27.63
N VAL A 282 9.96 -10.91 -26.42
CA VAL A 282 9.07 -10.95 -25.24
C VAL A 282 8.76 -9.54 -24.78
N ILE A 283 7.47 -9.23 -24.62
CA ILE A 283 7.03 -8.07 -23.83
C ILE A 283 6.85 -8.54 -22.40
N LEU A 284 7.73 -8.10 -21.51
CA LEU A 284 7.66 -8.38 -20.09
C LEU A 284 6.91 -7.24 -19.39
N VAL A 285 5.83 -7.54 -18.68
CA VAL A 285 4.99 -6.52 -18.03
C VAL A 285 5.11 -6.59 -16.51
N ASP A 286 5.45 -5.47 -15.88
CA ASP A 286 5.58 -5.31 -14.43
C ASP A 286 4.68 -4.16 -13.92
N ASP A 287 4.40 -4.12 -12.62
CA ASP A 287 3.64 -3.04 -12.01
C ASP A 287 4.47 -1.77 -11.77
N SER A 288 5.69 -1.91 -11.29
CA SER A 288 6.53 -0.78 -10.88
C SER A 288 8.01 -1.14 -10.81
N ILE A 289 8.89 -0.12 -10.91
CA ILE A 289 10.33 -0.28 -10.71
C ILE A 289 10.81 0.73 -9.68
N VAL A 290 11.23 0.24 -8.50
CA VAL A 290 11.73 1.10 -7.41
C VAL A 290 13.26 1.17 -7.42
N ARG A 291 13.96 0.04 -7.21
CA ARG A 291 15.44 -0.01 -7.15
C ARG A 291 16.10 -0.66 -8.37
N GLY A 292 15.33 -1.32 -9.24
CA GLY A 292 15.81 -1.96 -10.48
C GLY A 292 16.62 -3.25 -10.31
N SER A 293 17.26 -3.50 -9.17
CA SER A 293 18.14 -4.67 -8.99
C SER A 293 17.42 -6.02 -9.14
N THR A 294 16.15 -6.10 -8.75
CA THR A 294 15.33 -7.30 -8.94
C THR A 294 14.91 -7.43 -10.40
N THR A 295 14.48 -6.32 -11.02
CA THR A 295 14.06 -6.25 -12.42
C THR A 295 15.20 -6.64 -13.37
N ARG A 296 16.43 -6.15 -13.14
CA ARG A 296 17.61 -6.55 -13.94
C ARG A 296 17.85 -8.06 -13.91
N LYS A 297 17.81 -8.66 -12.71
CA LYS A 297 17.93 -10.12 -12.55
C LYS A 297 16.80 -10.89 -13.23
N LEU A 298 15.61 -10.30 -13.35
CA LEU A 298 14.49 -10.89 -14.08
C LEU A 298 14.71 -10.85 -15.60
N VAL A 299 15.21 -9.74 -16.12
CA VAL A 299 15.60 -9.62 -17.54
C VAL A 299 16.68 -10.65 -17.87
N GLU A 300 17.72 -10.78 -17.04
CA GLU A 300 18.76 -11.82 -17.18
C GLU A 300 18.17 -13.24 -17.17
N LEU A 301 17.19 -13.51 -16.30
CA LEU A 301 16.52 -14.80 -16.22
C LEU A 301 15.74 -15.13 -17.49
N VAL A 302 15.01 -14.15 -18.04
CA VAL A 302 14.21 -14.29 -19.27
C VAL A 302 15.11 -14.48 -20.48
N ARG A 303 16.17 -13.66 -20.64
CA ARG A 303 17.19 -13.85 -21.67
C ARG A 303 17.88 -15.21 -21.55
N GLY A 304 18.26 -15.60 -20.34
CA GLY A 304 18.85 -16.91 -20.06
C GLY A 304 17.91 -18.10 -20.30
N ALA A 305 16.61 -17.86 -20.51
CA ALA A 305 15.64 -18.87 -20.91
C ALA A 305 15.44 -18.96 -22.44
N GLY A 306 16.14 -18.12 -23.22
CA GLY A 306 16.17 -18.18 -24.69
C GLY A 306 15.47 -17.02 -25.41
N ALA A 307 14.96 -16.01 -24.70
CA ALA A 307 14.34 -14.84 -25.33
C ALA A 307 15.36 -14.06 -26.19
N THR A 308 14.99 -13.74 -27.43
CA THR A 308 15.86 -13.00 -28.37
C THR A 308 15.84 -11.50 -28.08
N GLU A 309 14.67 -10.97 -27.71
CA GLU A 309 14.46 -9.59 -27.29
C GLU A 309 13.58 -9.56 -26.03
N VAL A 310 13.80 -8.59 -25.16
CA VAL A 310 13.04 -8.31 -23.95
C VAL A 310 12.65 -6.83 -23.95
N HIS A 311 11.38 -6.55 -24.19
CA HIS A 311 10.76 -5.23 -24.11
C HIS A 311 10.04 -5.12 -22.77
N LEU A 312 10.53 -4.28 -21.86
CA LEU A 312 9.91 -4.11 -20.55
C LEU A 312 8.85 -3.02 -20.61
N ARG A 313 7.67 -3.31 -20.04
CA ARG A 313 6.53 -2.41 -19.95
C ARG A 313 6.07 -2.31 -18.50
N VAL A 314 6.02 -1.10 -17.96
CA VAL A 314 5.72 -0.85 -16.55
C VAL A 314 4.39 -0.11 -16.46
N SER A 315 3.42 -0.71 -15.77
CA SER A 315 2.05 -0.19 -15.65
C SER A 315 1.88 0.94 -14.61
N SER A 316 2.98 1.65 -14.34
CA SER A 316 3.00 2.88 -13.56
C SER A 316 4.00 3.86 -14.18
N PRO A 317 3.90 5.16 -13.87
CA PRO A 317 4.99 6.10 -14.12
C PRO A 317 6.25 5.74 -13.32
N PRO A 318 7.42 6.31 -13.68
CA PRO A 318 8.65 6.09 -12.93
C PRO A 318 8.51 6.54 -11.46
N TYR A 319 8.94 5.68 -10.52
CA TYR A 319 8.92 5.98 -9.09
C TYR A 319 10.13 6.85 -8.71
N ARG A 320 9.93 8.17 -8.58
CA ARG A 320 11.03 9.16 -8.46
C ARG A 320 11.20 9.73 -7.06
N TRP A 321 10.19 9.63 -6.21
CA TRP A 321 10.14 10.34 -4.94
C TRP A 321 9.74 9.43 -3.76
N PRO A 322 10.35 9.60 -2.58
CA PRO A 322 10.02 8.79 -1.41
C PRO A 322 8.57 9.00 -0.93
N CYS A 323 7.89 7.94 -0.48
CA CYS A 323 6.59 8.10 0.17
C CYS A 323 6.75 8.41 1.66
N TYR A 324 5.96 9.35 2.18
CA TYR A 324 5.88 9.75 3.60
C TYR A 324 4.57 9.29 4.27
N TYR A 325 3.72 8.58 3.53
CA TYR A 325 2.33 8.29 3.89
C TYR A 325 2.08 6.78 4.11
N GLY A 326 3.12 6.04 4.50
CA GLY A 326 3.03 4.62 4.92
C GLY A 326 3.47 3.58 3.88
N MET A 327 4.01 3.98 2.72
CA MET A 327 4.68 3.00 1.83
C MET A 327 6.16 2.93 2.20
N ASP A 328 6.66 1.74 2.53
CA ASP A 328 8.08 1.50 2.77
C ASP A 328 8.88 1.74 1.49
N THR A 329 9.40 2.94 1.41
CA THR A 329 10.33 3.30 0.35
C THR A 329 11.58 3.83 1.01
N SER A 330 12.71 3.65 0.36
CA SER A 330 13.98 4.14 0.90
C SER A 330 14.18 5.61 0.57
N ASP A 331 15.35 6.14 0.90
CA ASP A 331 15.74 7.50 0.54
C ASP A 331 15.76 7.68 -0.97
N ARG A 332 15.54 8.93 -1.40
CA ARG A 332 15.48 9.28 -2.82
C ARG A 332 16.69 8.77 -3.62
N SER A 333 17.88 8.83 -3.04
CA SER A 333 19.13 8.39 -3.67
C SER A 333 19.16 6.89 -4.03
N SER A 334 18.32 6.08 -3.40
CA SER A 334 18.21 4.64 -3.68
C SER A 334 17.19 4.28 -4.77
N LEU A 335 16.39 5.26 -5.20
CA LEU A 335 15.36 5.07 -6.23
C LEU A 335 16.02 5.15 -7.60
N LEU A 336 15.81 4.13 -8.43
CA LEU A 336 16.44 4.01 -9.74
C LEU A 336 16.11 5.21 -10.64
N ALA A 337 14.85 5.63 -10.62
CA ALA A 337 14.35 6.72 -11.46
C ALA A 337 14.50 8.11 -10.82
N ALA A 338 15.07 8.26 -9.61
CA ALA A 338 15.21 9.58 -8.99
C ALA A 338 16.09 10.54 -9.82
N HIS A 339 17.11 10.00 -10.48
CA HIS A 339 18.13 10.77 -11.20
C HIS A 339 18.50 10.17 -12.57
N ARG A 340 17.66 9.29 -13.11
CA ARG A 340 17.89 8.65 -14.42
C ARG A 340 16.75 8.94 -15.39
N SER A 341 17.11 9.14 -16.65
CA SER A 341 16.19 9.11 -17.78
C SER A 341 15.71 7.68 -18.04
N GLU A 342 14.65 7.52 -18.83
CA GLU A 342 14.14 6.19 -19.18
C GLU A 342 15.16 5.39 -20.03
N GLU A 343 15.93 6.07 -20.87
CA GLU A 343 17.03 5.47 -21.64
C GLU A 343 18.11 4.91 -20.71
N GLU A 344 18.59 5.71 -19.74
CA GLU A 344 19.59 5.27 -18.76
C GLU A 344 19.08 4.13 -17.87
N ILE A 345 17.77 4.07 -17.62
CA ILE A 345 17.15 2.95 -16.92
C ILE A 345 17.12 1.71 -17.80
N GLY A 346 16.74 1.83 -19.08
CA GLY A 346 16.75 0.74 -20.05
C GLY A 346 18.13 0.10 -20.16
N ASP A 347 19.17 0.92 -20.31
CA ASP A 347 20.57 0.48 -20.34
C ASP A 347 20.97 -0.27 -19.07
N PHE A 348 20.60 0.26 -17.90
CA PHE A 348 20.92 -0.38 -16.62
C PHE A 348 20.23 -1.75 -16.46
N LEU A 349 19.03 -1.91 -17.01
CA LEU A 349 18.25 -3.13 -16.95
C LEU A 349 18.57 -4.12 -18.06
N GLU A 350 19.35 -3.70 -19.07
CA GLU A 350 19.75 -4.51 -20.24
C GLU A 350 18.55 -5.01 -21.07
N VAL A 351 17.53 -4.17 -21.23
CA VAL A 351 16.33 -4.43 -22.05
C VAL A 351 16.47 -3.82 -23.44
N ASP A 352 15.81 -4.42 -24.43
CA ASP A 352 15.82 -3.90 -25.81
C ASP A 352 14.96 -2.63 -25.95
N SER A 353 13.92 -2.51 -25.12
CA SER A 353 13.19 -1.25 -24.96
C SER A 353 12.51 -1.20 -23.59
N LEU A 354 12.32 0.01 -23.07
CA LEU A 354 11.57 0.29 -21.86
C LEU A 354 10.43 1.25 -22.17
N GLY A 355 9.25 1.00 -21.61
CA GLY A 355 8.13 1.94 -21.63
C GLY A 355 7.43 1.98 -20.27
N TYR A 356 7.15 3.18 -19.78
CA TYR A 356 6.34 3.42 -18.60
C TYR A 356 4.97 3.96 -19.00
N LEU A 357 3.94 3.62 -18.24
CA LEU A 357 2.65 4.30 -18.34
C LEU A 357 2.82 5.76 -17.92
N SER A 358 2.25 6.70 -18.67
CA SER A 358 2.26 8.12 -18.31
C SER A 358 1.42 8.39 -17.05
N LEU A 359 1.65 9.54 -16.39
CA LEU A 359 0.85 9.90 -15.21
C LEU A 359 -0.63 10.10 -15.58
N ASP A 360 -0.89 10.76 -16.69
CA ASP A 360 -2.26 10.95 -17.21
C ASP A 360 -2.87 9.60 -17.61
N GLY A 361 -2.07 8.73 -18.26
CA GLY A 361 -2.42 7.35 -18.55
C GLY A 361 -2.87 6.57 -17.32
N LEU A 362 -2.13 6.68 -16.22
CA LEU A 362 -2.48 6.09 -14.93
C LEU A 362 -3.78 6.68 -14.37
N LEU A 363 -3.93 8.00 -14.37
CA LEU A 363 -5.08 8.67 -13.75
C LEU A 363 -6.39 8.38 -14.49
N ASP A 364 -6.45 8.47 -15.81
CA ASP A 364 -7.67 8.10 -16.53
C ASP A 364 -7.86 6.59 -16.75
N SER A 365 -6.99 5.74 -16.16
CA SER A 365 -7.30 4.33 -15.89
C SER A 365 -8.19 4.14 -14.65
N LEU A 366 -8.52 5.22 -13.93
CA LEU A 366 -9.33 5.20 -12.70
C LEU A 366 -10.64 6.00 -12.82
N PRO A 367 -11.44 5.81 -13.90
CA PRO A 367 -12.58 6.69 -14.19
C PRO A 367 -13.74 6.56 -13.20
N HIS A 368 -13.79 5.48 -12.40
CA HIS A 368 -14.84 5.24 -11.42
C HIS A 368 -14.42 5.57 -9.98
N ALA A 369 -13.15 5.95 -9.78
CA ALA A 369 -12.68 6.32 -8.46
C ALA A 369 -13.27 7.68 -8.06
N ASN A 370 -14.02 7.70 -6.95
CA ASN A 370 -14.72 8.89 -6.47
C ASN A 370 -13.85 9.79 -5.55
N GLN A 371 -12.53 9.78 -5.74
CA GLN A 371 -11.55 10.53 -4.96
C GLN A 371 -10.41 11.03 -5.85
N SER A 372 -9.80 12.15 -5.47
CA SER A 372 -8.54 12.61 -6.05
C SER A 372 -7.35 11.88 -5.41
N PHE A 373 -6.22 11.89 -6.11
CA PHE A 373 -5.10 11.01 -5.80
C PHE A 373 -3.86 11.74 -5.27
N CYS A 374 -3.17 11.09 -4.33
CA CYS A 374 -1.77 11.37 -4.04
C CYS A 374 -0.89 10.67 -5.09
N THR A 375 -0.17 11.48 -5.85
CA THR A 375 0.81 11.03 -6.86
C THR A 375 2.24 11.39 -6.45
N ALA A 376 2.47 11.77 -5.19
CA ALA A 376 3.72 12.36 -4.72
C ALA A 376 4.97 11.52 -5.06
N CYS A 377 4.86 10.20 -4.98
CA CYS A 377 5.95 9.28 -5.34
C CYS A 377 6.36 9.33 -6.83
N LEU A 378 5.46 9.83 -7.69
CA LEU A 378 5.63 9.95 -9.13
C LEU A 378 5.93 11.40 -9.53
N SER A 379 5.15 12.36 -9.02
CA SER A 379 5.21 13.79 -9.38
C SER A 379 6.15 14.63 -8.51
N GLY A 380 6.36 14.24 -7.24
CA GLY A 380 7.04 15.07 -6.25
C GLY A 380 6.17 16.15 -5.62
N ASP A 381 4.89 16.22 -6.00
CA ASP A 381 3.91 17.12 -5.40
C ASP A 381 3.31 16.46 -4.16
N TYR A 382 3.80 16.84 -2.99
CA TYR A 382 3.34 16.32 -1.70
C TYR A 382 2.17 17.16 -1.19
N PRO A 383 1.05 16.53 -0.79
CA PRO A 383 -0.10 17.29 -0.27
C PRO A 383 0.15 17.98 1.07
N THR A 384 1.21 17.60 1.78
CA THR A 384 1.61 18.19 3.06
C THR A 384 3.03 18.73 2.98
N ALA A 385 3.36 19.70 3.83
CA ALA A 385 4.74 20.15 3.97
C ALA A 385 5.60 18.98 4.50
N ILE A 386 6.59 18.57 3.72
CA ILE A 386 7.52 17.50 4.10
C ILE A 386 8.84 18.08 4.62
N GLY A 387 9.36 17.50 5.70
CA GLY A 387 10.68 17.84 6.22
C GLY A 387 11.83 17.36 5.33
N ASN A 388 13.04 17.88 5.58
CA ASN A 388 14.27 17.49 4.86
C ASN A 388 14.71 16.04 5.11
N HIS A 389 14.16 15.39 6.12
CA HIS A 389 14.46 14.00 6.46
C HIS A 389 13.20 13.17 6.37
N LYS A 390 13.31 12.02 5.70
CA LYS A 390 12.21 11.09 5.50
C LYS A 390 11.68 10.55 6.83
N PHE A 391 12.57 10.40 7.80
CA PHE A 391 12.29 9.91 9.13
C PHE A 391 13.26 10.55 10.12
N VAL A 392 12.80 10.83 11.34
CA VAL A 392 13.68 10.71 12.49
C VAL A 392 13.91 9.23 12.67
N ARG A 393 15.11 8.78 12.28
CA ARG A 393 15.59 7.46 12.65
C ARG A 393 15.44 7.36 14.16
N GLU A 394 14.82 6.28 14.63
CA GLU A 394 15.14 5.68 15.92
C GLU A 394 16.63 5.24 15.87
N GLU A 395 17.54 6.21 15.82
CA GLU A 395 18.96 6.00 16.10
C GLU A 395 19.15 6.21 17.60
N THR A 396 18.66 5.25 18.37
CA THR A 396 19.15 4.95 19.73
C THR A 396 19.06 3.47 19.99
#